data_AF-A0A8S3BR48-F1
#
_entry.id   AF-A0A8S3BR48-F1
#
_cell.length_a   1.000
_cell.length_b   1.000
_cell.length_c   1.000
_cell.angle_alpha   90.00
_cell.angle_beta   90.00
_cell.angle_gamma   90.00
#
_symmetry.space_group_name_H-M   'P 1'
#
loop_
_entity.id
_entity.type
_entity.pdbx_description
1 polymer ?
#
loop_
_entity_poly.entity_id
_entity_poly.type
_entity_poly.pdbx_seq_one_letter_code
_entity_poly.pdbx_strand_id
1 'polypeptide(L)' 'MGFYFNDIQSVTSMPLNLWTHAAFVFDVSNRQQSIYVNGVLNQQRTASSALKNAIGNFTVGTNEHVRTPNN' A
#
# COMPACT_ATOMS: atom_id res chain seq x y z
N MET A 1 -9.22 -5.42 -3.87
CA MET A 1 -8.52 -4.10 -4.05
C MET A 1 -8.68 -3.29 -2.78
N GLY A 2 -7.66 -3.27 -1.91
CA GLY A 2 -7.80 -2.84 -0.50
C GLY A 2 -8.21 -1.38 -0.26
N PHE A 3 -7.99 -0.46 -1.22
CA PHE A 3 -8.26 0.97 -1.04
C PHE A 3 -9.27 1.59 -2.02
N TYR A 4 -9.94 0.83 -2.90
CA TYR A 4 -10.99 1.36 -3.81
C TYR A 4 -10.66 2.72 -4.47
N PHE A 5 -9.53 2.83 -5.19
CA PHE A 5 -9.00 4.08 -5.81
C PHE A 5 -8.49 5.15 -4.83
N ASN A 6 -8.41 4.84 -3.54
CA ASN A 6 -7.83 5.68 -2.49
C ASN A 6 -6.39 5.28 -2.16
N ASP A 7 -5.69 4.65 -3.09
CA ASP A 7 -4.27 4.37 -2.99
C ASP A 7 -3.42 5.64 -3.13
N ILE A 8 -2.17 5.53 -2.69
CA ILE A 8 -1.14 6.56 -2.80
C ILE A 8 0.11 5.89 -3.36
N GLN A 9 0.86 6.63 -4.18
CA GLN A 9 2.04 6.13 -4.87
C GLN A 9 3.31 6.87 -4.41
N SER A 10 4.43 6.15 -4.41
CA SER A 10 5.75 6.74 -4.22
C SER A 10 6.05 7.73 -5.35
N VAL A 11 6.76 8.81 -5.05
CA VAL A 11 7.29 9.75 -6.06
C VAL A 11 8.72 9.42 -6.48
N THR A 12 9.35 8.47 -5.80
CA THR A 12 10.72 8.02 -6.13
C THR A 12 10.69 6.76 -6.97
N SER A 13 11.46 6.77 -8.07
CA SER A 13 11.74 5.59 -8.87
C SER A 13 12.63 4.60 -8.10
N MET A 14 12.22 3.34 -8.05
CA MET A 14 12.99 2.26 -7.44
C MET A 14 13.74 1.49 -8.52
N PRO A 15 15.09 1.44 -8.50
CA PRO A 15 15.86 0.73 -9.51
C PRO A 15 15.66 -0.79 -9.39
N LEU A 16 15.63 -1.46 -10.54
CA LEU A 16 15.58 -2.92 -10.60
C LEU A 16 16.90 -3.52 -10.08
N ASN A 17 16.81 -4.74 -9.54
CA ASN A 17 17.95 -5.50 -9.00
C ASN A 17 18.68 -4.82 -7.83
N LEU A 18 18.01 -3.91 -7.11
CA LEU A 18 18.51 -3.31 -5.89
C LEU A 18 17.48 -3.43 -4.77
N TRP A 19 17.92 -3.83 -3.58
CA TRP A 19 17.06 -3.87 -2.41
C TRP A 19 16.64 -2.46 -2.00
N THR A 20 15.33 -2.28 -1.84
CA THR A 20 14.73 -1.06 -1.31
C THR A 20 13.87 -1.45 -0.11
N HIS A 21 14.08 -0.81 1.03
CA HIS A 21 13.19 -0.97 2.17
C HIS A 21 11.98 -0.04 2.00
N ALA A 22 10.77 -0.58 2.02
CA ALA A 22 9.53 0.18 1.87
C ALA A 22 8.58 -0.08 3.04
N ALA A 23 7.97 0.98 3.58
CA ALA A 23 6.94 0.88 4.61
C ALA A 23 5.72 1.74 4.26
N PHE A 24 4.54 1.22 4.56
CA PHE A 24 3.25 1.89 4.37
C PHE A 24 2.57 2.03 5.73
N VAL A 25 2.18 3.25 6.08
CA VAL A 25 1.58 3.59 7.37
C VAL A 25 0.23 4.24 7.16
N PHE A 26 -0.76 3.85 7.96
CA PHE A 26 -2.05 4.53 8.04
C PHE A 26 -2.33 4.97 9.47
N ASP A 27 -2.38 6.28 9.71
CA ASP A 27 -2.86 6.86 10.96
C ASP A 27 -4.38 7.03 10.88
N VAL A 28 -5.11 6.23 11.68
CA VAL A 28 -6.58 6.23 11.69
C VAL A 28 -7.14 7.52 12.29
N SER A 29 -6.49 8.10 13.29
CA SER A 29 -6.93 9.32 13.97
C SER A 29 -6.94 10.50 13.02
N ASN A 30 -5.90 10.60 12.18
CA ASN A 30 -5.71 11.70 11.23
C ASN A 30 -6.08 11.34 9.78
N ARG A 31 -6.50 10.09 9.52
CA ARG A 31 -6.70 9.52 8.16
C ARG A 31 -5.50 9.75 7.25
N GLN A 32 -4.30 9.60 7.77
CA GLN A 32 -3.09 9.92 7.04
C GLN A 32 -2.44 8.65 6.48
N GLN A 33 -2.19 8.65 5.18
CA GLN A 33 -1.41 7.64 4.47
C GLN A 33 0.01 8.15 4.29
N SER A 34 1.00 7.35 4.67
CA SER A 34 2.42 7.67 4.49
C SER A 34 3.18 6.50 3.87
N ILE A 35 4.07 6.80 2.93
CA ILE A 35 5.03 5.88 2.33
C ILE A 35 6.42 6.29 2.78
N TYR A 36 7.22 5.33 3.25
CA TYR A 36 8.64 5.51 3.53
C TYR A 36 9.48 4.65 2.60
N VAL A 37 10.58 5.21 2.09
CA VAL A 37 11.56 4.52 1.24
C VAL A 37 12.93 4.67 1.90
N ASN A 38 13.59 3.55 2.19
CA ASN A 38 14.84 3.49 2.94
C ASN A 38 14.79 4.27 4.27
N GLY A 39 13.62 4.23 4.94
CA GLY A 39 13.36 4.92 6.21
C GLY A 39 13.03 6.41 6.09
N VAL A 40 13.11 7.00 4.90
CA VAL A 40 12.79 8.42 4.67
C VAL A 40 11.35 8.56 4.20
N LEU A 41 10.61 9.54 4.74
CA LEU A 41 9.26 9.86 4.29
C LEU A 41 9.31 10.23 2.80
N ASN A 42 8.61 9.46 1.98
CA ASN A 42 8.59 9.63 0.54
C ASN A 42 7.35 10.39 0.07
N GLN A 43 6.18 10.01 0.59
CA GLN A 43 4.92 10.61 0.20
C GLN A 43 3.91 10.52 1.35
N GLN A 44 3.05 11.53 1.45
CA GLN A 44 2.01 11.61 2.46
C GLN A 44 0.74 12.26 1.91
N ARG A 45 -0.42 11.70 2.26
CA ARG A 45 -1.72 12.28 1.90
C ARG A 45 -2.77 12.00 2.96
N THR A 46 -3.71 12.93 3.14
CA THR A 46 -4.96 12.67 3.84
C THR A 46 -5.87 11.81 2.97
N ALA A 47 -6.18 10.59 3.41
CA ALA A 47 -7.08 9.70 2.72
C ALA A 47 -8.50 10.26 2.68
N SER A 48 -9.21 10.04 1.57
CA SER A 48 -10.61 10.46 1.41
C SER A 48 -11.61 9.63 2.23
N SER A 49 -11.15 8.55 2.85
CA SER A 49 -11.96 7.68 3.71
C SER A 49 -11.11 7.05 4.81
N ALA A 50 -11.77 6.62 5.90
CA ALA A 50 -11.10 5.86 6.95
C ALA A 50 -10.66 4.49 6.43
N LEU A 51 -9.57 3.97 6.98
CA LEU A 51 -9.23 2.56 6.81
C LEU A 51 -10.39 1.72 7.34
N LYS A 52 -11.05 0.96 6.48
CA LYS A 52 -12.10 0.04 6.92
C LYS A 52 -11.42 -1.07 7.71
N ASN A 53 -12.01 -1.46 8.85
CA ASN A 53 -11.60 -2.66 9.59
C ASN A 53 -11.63 -3.85 8.61
N ALA A 54 -10.46 -4.27 8.14
CA ALA A 54 -10.38 -5.17 7.01
C ALA A 54 -10.67 -6.61 7.48
N ILE A 55 -11.87 -7.08 7.19
CA ILE A 55 -12.24 -8.52 7.20
C ILE A 55 -11.88 -9.19 5.86
N GLY A 56 -11.18 -8.46 4.97
CA GLY A 56 -10.83 -8.90 3.62
C GLY A 56 -9.56 -9.75 3.59
N ASN A 57 -9.33 -10.41 2.46
CA ASN A 57 -8.17 -11.28 2.27
C ASN A 57 -6.89 -10.45 2.13
N PHE A 58 -5.82 -10.93 2.79
CA PHE A 58 -4.48 -10.40 2.60
C PHE A 58 -3.67 -11.32 1.68
N THR A 59 -3.11 -10.76 0.62
CA THR A 59 -2.32 -11.51 -0.38
C THR A 59 -0.99 -10.83 -0.65
N VAL A 60 0.07 -11.61 -0.84
CA VAL A 60 1.41 -11.14 -1.20
C VAL A 60 1.85 -11.83 -2.48
N GLY A 61 2.46 -11.08 -3.41
CA GLY A 61 2.94 -11.61 -4.70
C GLY A 61 1.82 -11.99 -5.69
N THR A 62 0.57 -11.77 -5.33
CA THR A 62 -0.62 -12.00 -6.16
C THR A 62 -1.67 -10.93 -5.85
N ASN A 63 -2.79 -10.95 -6.58
CA ASN A 63 -3.94 -10.10 -6.29
C ASN A 63 -5.12 -10.93 -5.76
N GLU A 64 -5.97 -10.29 -4.96
CA GLU A 64 -7.16 -10.87 -4.32
C GLU A 64 -8.17 -11.50 -5.32
N HIS A 65 -8.04 -11.22 -6.62
CA HIS A 65 -8.92 -11.72 -7.68
C HIS A 65 -8.22 -12.68 -8.65
N VAL A 66 -6.98 -13.13 -8.38
CA VAL A 66 -6.32 -14.11 -9.24
C VAL A 66 -7.03 -15.43 -9.02
N ARG A 67 -7.89 -15.79 -9.96
CA ARG A 67 -8.41 -17.15 -10.08
C ARG A 67 -7.22 -18.05 -10.43
N THR A 68 -6.74 -18.84 -9.47
CA THR A 68 -5.75 -19.87 -9.79
C THR A 68 -6.38 -20.87 -10.75
N PRO A 69 -5.70 -21.31 -11.83
CA PRO A 69 -6.22 -22.35 -12.69
C PRO A 69 -6.50 -23.61 -11.88
N ASN A 70 -7.63 -24.26 -12.14
CA ASN A 70 -7.93 -25.57 -11.57
C ASN A 70 -6.86 -26.54 -12.09
N ASN A 71 -6.19 -27.25 -11.18
CA ASN A 71 -5.28 -28.35 -11.52
C ASN A 71 -6.07 -29.55 -12.04
#